data_AF-A0A4Y1Z9J0-F1
#
_entry.id   AF-A0A4Y1Z9J0-F1
#
_cell.length_a   1.000
_cell.length_b   1.000
_cell.length_c   1.000
_cell.angle_alpha   90.00
_cell.angle_beta   90.00
_cell.angle_gamma   90.00
#
_symmetry.space_group_name_H-M   'P 1'
#
loop_
_entity.id
_entity.type
_entity.pdbx_description
1 polymer ?
#
loop_
_entity_poly.entity_id
_entity_poly.type
_entity_poly.pdbx_seq_one_letter_code
_entity_poly.pdbx_strand_id
1 'polypeptide(L)'
;MTVGIVGTGRIGATAAQLFKGLGAKIIGFDQYPNDRLKDLIEYRSSLEDVLKEADIVSLHTPLFDSTRHMINARTLKLMKKSAYLINIARGALIDTEALIDALESGEIAGAALDTFENETVINKNLSGQSLNDPLLEKLIAMDQVLLTPHVGFSPKPRYATSLKEH
;
A
#
# COMPACT_ATOMS: atom_id res chain seq x y z
N MET A 1 18.17 3.01 -3.38
CA MET A 1 16.77 2.72 -3.02
C MET A 1 16.14 1.88 -4.12
N THR A 2 15.48 0.79 -3.75
CA THR A 2 14.77 -0.12 -4.65
C THR A 2 13.27 -0.02 -4.39
N VAL A 3 12.49 0.20 -5.43
CA VAL A 3 11.02 0.25 -5.37
C VAL A 3 10.45 -0.99 -6.08
N GLY A 4 9.64 -1.74 -5.34
CA GLY A 4 8.89 -2.88 -5.83
C GLY A 4 7.49 -2.49 -6.28
N ILE A 5 7.17 -2.73 -7.55
CA ILE A 5 5.85 -2.47 -8.13
C ILE A 5 5.09 -3.78 -8.27
N VAL A 6 3.97 -3.93 -7.56
CA VAL A 6 3.12 -5.12 -7.60
C VAL A 6 1.88 -4.83 -8.43
N GLY A 7 1.79 -5.44 -9.61
CA GLY A 7 0.82 -5.09 -10.65
C GLY A 7 1.37 -4.01 -11.58
N THR A 8 1.57 -4.38 -12.85
CA THR A 8 2.22 -3.56 -13.88
C THR A 8 1.28 -3.16 -15.03
N GLY A 9 -0.01 -3.05 -14.70
CA GLY A 9 -1.01 -2.39 -15.53
C GLY A 9 -0.74 -0.88 -15.67
N ARG A 10 -1.74 -0.12 -16.16
CA ARG A 10 -1.57 1.32 -16.46
C ARG A 10 -1.03 2.13 -15.26
N ILE A 11 -1.62 1.97 -14.07
CA ILE A 11 -1.25 2.74 -12.88
C ILE A 11 0.16 2.34 -12.40
N GLY A 12 0.43 1.05 -12.28
CA GLY A 12 1.75 0.55 -11.86
C GLY A 12 2.87 0.94 -12.81
N ALA A 13 2.61 0.94 -14.13
CA ALA A 13 3.56 1.41 -15.13
C ALA A 13 3.90 2.89 -14.96
N THR A 14 2.89 3.75 -14.73
CA THR A 14 3.10 5.18 -14.45
C THR A 14 3.89 5.37 -13.15
N ALA A 15 3.53 4.65 -12.08
CA ALA A 15 4.25 4.71 -10.81
C ALA A 15 5.73 4.31 -10.99
N ALA A 16 6.00 3.23 -11.72
CA ALA A 16 7.35 2.79 -12.05
C ALA A 16 8.16 3.89 -12.76
N GLN A 17 7.56 4.58 -13.74
CA GLN A 17 8.22 5.69 -14.46
C GLN A 17 8.56 6.86 -13.53
N LEU A 18 7.61 7.23 -12.66
CA LEU A 18 7.82 8.32 -11.69
C LEU A 18 8.96 7.99 -10.72
N PHE A 19 8.94 6.79 -10.10
CA PHE A 19 10.01 6.37 -9.21
C PHE A 19 11.36 6.23 -9.92
N LYS A 20 11.37 5.77 -11.18
CA LYS A 20 12.59 5.72 -12.00
C LYS A 20 13.14 7.13 -12.25
N GLY A 21 12.26 8.10 -12.53
CA GLY A 21 12.63 9.51 -12.71
C GLY A 21 13.25 10.13 -11.45
N LEU A 22 12.90 9.61 -10.27
CA LEU A 22 13.52 9.97 -8.98
C LEU A 22 14.82 9.19 -8.71
N GLY A 23 15.32 8.40 -9.66
CA GLY A 23 16.58 7.66 -9.56
C GLY A 23 16.49 6.31 -8.84
N ALA A 24 15.29 5.80 -8.57
CA ALA A 24 15.14 4.49 -7.93
C ALA A 24 15.43 3.33 -8.88
N LYS A 25 15.94 2.21 -8.33
CA LYS A 25 15.91 0.92 -9.01
C LYS A 25 14.48 0.38 -8.95
N ILE A 26 13.92 -0.05 -10.07
CA ILE A 26 12.57 -0.59 -10.12
C ILE A 26 12.62 -2.10 -10.33
N ILE A 27 12.03 -2.84 -9.39
CA ILE A 27 11.72 -4.26 -9.53
C ILE A 27 10.20 -4.41 -9.55
N GLY A 28 9.69 -5.52 -10.08
CA GLY A 28 8.24 -5.71 -10.09
C GLY A 28 7.78 -7.13 -10.23
N PHE A 29 6.51 -7.34 -9.91
CA PHE A 29 5.82 -8.62 -10.07
C PHE A 29 4.44 -8.39 -10.68
N ASP A 30 4.11 -9.22 -11.67
CA ASP A 30 2.80 -9.31 -12.28
C ASP A 30 2.61 -10.75 -12.75
N GLN A 31 1.39 -11.28 -12.65
CA GLN A 31 1.06 -12.60 -13.20
C GLN A 31 1.25 -12.63 -14.72
N TYR A 32 1.04 -11.48 -15.38
CA TYR A 32 1.25 -11.29 -16.81
C TYR A 32 2.24 -10.13 -17.02
N PRO A 33 3.55 -10.38 -16.94
CA PRO A 33 4.57 -9.35 -17.12
C PRO A 33 4.39 -8.59 -18.44
N ASN A 34 4.55 -7.27 -18.38
CA ASN A 34 4.42 -6.41 -19.55
C ASN A 34 5.79 -6.24 -20.22
N ASP A 35 5.97 -6.91 -21.35
CA ASP A 35 7.22 -6.88 -22.13
C ASP A 35 7.71 -5.47 -22.48
N ARG A 36 6.79 -4.51 -22.63
CA ARG A 36 7.13 -3.11 -22.95
C ARG A 36 7.81 -2.38 -21.80
N LEU A 37 7.73 -2.91 -20.59
CA LEU A 37 8.32 -2.32 -19.38
C LEU A 37 9.63 -3.00 -18.99
N LYS A 38 10.16 -3.97 -19.75
CA LYS A 38 11.38 -4.71 -19.39
C LYS A 38 12.62 -3.83 -19.20
N ASP A 39 12.72 -2.74 -19.96
CA ASP A 39 13.82 -1.77 -19.81
C ASP A 39 13.66 -0.85 -18.59
N LEU A 40 12.45 -0.78 -18.04
CA LEU A 40 12.09 0.05 -16.89
C LEU A 40 12.07 -0.76 -15.59
N ILE A 41 11.46 -1.94 -15.62
CA ILE A 41 11.13 -2.80 -14.47
C ILE A 41 11.89 -4.13 -14.62
N GLU A 42 12.70 -4.44 -13.62
CA GLU A 42 13.33 -5.75 -13.49
C GLU A 42 12.34 -6.72 -12.82
N TYR A 43 11.68 -7.57 -13.62
CA TYR A 43 10.67 -8.48 -13.11
C TYR A 43 11.26 -9.59 -12.23
N ARG A 44 10.55 -9.91 -11.14
CA ARG A 44 10.83 -11.04 -10.27
C ARG A 44 9.86 -12.18 -10.55
N SER A 45 10.29 -13.40 -10.22
CA SER A 45 9.49 -14.63 -10.38
C SER A 45 8.27 -14.68 -9.46
N SER A 46 8.33 -14.02 -8.31
CA SER A 46 7.28 -14.05 -7.30
C SER A 46 7.10 -12.72 -6.59
N LEU A 47 5.97 -12.55 -5.92
CA LEU A 47 5.73 -11.44 -4.99
C LEU A 47 6.78 -11.44 -3.88
N GLU A 48 7.08 -12.60 -3.31
CA GLU A 48 8.00 -12.77 -2.21
C GLU A 48 9.42 -12.28 -2.53
N ASP A 49 9.87 -12.47 -3.77
CA ASP A 49 11.16 -11.98 -4.23
C ASP A 49 11.19 -10.44 -4.29
N VAL A 50 10.08 -9.81 -4.68
CA VAL A 50 9.94 -8.33 -4.62
C VAL A 50 9.99 -7.85 -3.17
N LEU A 51 9.25 -8.49 -2.27
CA LEU A 51 9.14 -8.07 -0.87
C LEU A 51 10.50 -8.10 -0.15
N LYS A 52 11.33 -9.12 -0.41
CA LYS A 52 12.67 -9.26 0.18
C LYS A 52 13.66 -8.18 -0.26
N GLU A 53 13.54 -7.70 -1.49
CA GLU A 53 14.52 -6.80 -2.10
C GLU A 53 14.13 -5.32 -2.02
N ALA A 54 12.82 -5.02 -1.98
CA ALA A 54 12.32 -3.66 -2.04
C ALA A 54 12.51 -2.89 -0.72
N ASP A 55 12.84 -1.60 -0.84
CA ASP A 55 12.77 -0.63 0.26
C ASP A 55 11.37 0.03 0.32
N ILE A 56 10.67 0.09 -0.81
CA ILE A 56 9.28 0.55 -0.90
C ILE A 56 8.52 -0.46 -1.75
N VAL A 57 7.38 -0.95 -1.26
CA VAL A 57 6.47 -1.83 -2.02
C VAL A 57 5.20 -1.05 -2.32
N SER A 58 4.84 -0.92 -3.60
CA SER A 58 3.63 -0.20 -4.03
C SER A 58 2.66 -1.13 -4.74
N LEU A 59 1.44 -1.23 -4.22
CA LEU A 59 0.39 -2.12 -4.72
C LEU A 59 -0.48 -1.42 -5.76
N HIS A 60 -0.59 -2.04 -6.93
CA HIS A 60 -1.40 -1.58 -8.08
C HIS A 60 -2.16 -2.73 -8.75
N THR A 61 -2.30 -3.87 -8.07
CA THR A 61 -3.04 -5.03 -8.57
C THR A 61 -4.54 -4.90 -8.29
N PRO A 62 -5.42 -5.39 -9.18
CA PRO A 62 -6.83 -5.59 -8.84
C PRO A 62 -7.02 -6.60 -7.70
N LEU A 63 -8.16 -6.48 -7.02
CA LEU A 63 -8.61 -7.44 -6.02
C LEU A 63 -9.37 -8.59 -6.70
N PHE A 64 -8.87 -9.79 -6.48
CA PHE A 64 -9.48 -11.07 -6.83
C PHE A 64 -9.37 -11.98 -5.60
N ASP A 65 -10.06 -13.13 -5.61
CA ASP A 65 -9.92 -14.12 -4.53
C ASP A 65 -8.46 -14.60 -4.37
N SER A 66 -7.70 -14.64 -5.46
CA SER A 66 -6.27 -14.99 -5.46
C SER A 66 -5.34 -13.90 -4.93
N THR A 67 -5.77 -12.64 -4.90
CA THR A 67 -4.96 -11.50 -4.43
C THR A 67 -5.47 -10.92 -3.11
N ARG A 68 -6.60 -11.41 -2.60
CA ARG A 68 -7.11 -11.08 -1.27
C ARG A 68 -6.09 -11.50 -0.21
N HIS A 69 -5.73 -10.55 0.67
CA HIS A 69 -4.74 -10.75 1.73
C HIS A 69 -3.40 -11.29 1.22
N MET A 70 -3.01 -10.92 0.00
CA MET A 70 -1.67 -11.25 -0.53
C MET A 70 -0.57 -10.62 0.33
N ILE A 71 -0.85 -9.48 0.96
CA ILE A 71 -0.06 -8.93 2.05
C ILE A 71 -0.70 -9.36 3.37
N ASN A 72 0.00 -10.20 4.12
CA ASN A 72 -0.45 -10.81 5.37
C ASN A 72 0.75 -11.03 6.31
N ALA A 73 0.52 -11.61 7.48
CA ALA A 73 1.55 -11.79 8.51
C ALA A 73 2.80 -12.55 8.00
N ARG A 74 2.65 -13.48 7.06
CA ARG A 74 3.77 -14.21 6.46
C ARG A 74 4.54 -13.32 5.49
N THR A 75 3.85 -12.61 4.60
CA THR A 75 4.50 -11.81 3.55
C THR A 75 5.10 -10.51 4.09
N LEU A 76 4.51 -9.91 5.11
CA LEU A 76 5.07 -8.75 5.82
C LEU A 76 6.44 -9.06 6.44
N LYS A 77 6.63 -10.26 7.00
CA LYS A 77 7.94 -10.73 7.52
C LYS A 77 9.02 -10.93 6.47
N LEU A 78 8.66 -10.93 5.19
CA LEU A 78 9.64 -10.99 4.10
C LEU A 78 10.18 -9.61 3.76
N MET A 79 9.48 -8.55 4.15
CA MET A 79 9.91 -7.18 3.89
C MET A 79 11.10 -6.82 4.77
N LYS A 80 11.87 -5.83 4.34
CA LYS A 80 12.91 -5.26 5.19
C LYS A 80 12.25 -4.51 6.34
N LYS A 81 12.86 -4.53 7.52
CA LYS A 81 12.43 -3.71 8.66
C LYS A 81 12.39 -2.21 8.35
N SER A 82 13.24 -1.75 7.44
CA SER A 82 13.26 -0.36 6.96
C SER A 82 12.28 -0.08 5.83
N ALA A 83 11.49 -1.07 5.38
CA ALA A 83 10.66 -0.93 4.20
C ALA A 83 9.34 -0.22 4.49
N TYR A 84 8.82 0.47 3.48
CA TYR A 84 7.50 1.08 3.49
C TYR A 84 6.54 0.36 2.54
N LEU A 85 5.29 0.18 2.99
CA LEU A 85 4.22 -0.38 2.17
C LEU A 85 3.27 0.74 1.69
N ILE A 86 2.94 0.76 0.41
CA ILE A 86 1.99 1.71 -0.18
C ILE A 86 0.83 0.94 -0.81
N ASN A 87 -0.40 1.25 -0.41
CA ASN A 87 -1.60 0.69 -1.03
C ASN A 87 -2.61 1.78 -1.45
N ILE A 88 -2.67 2.00 -2.76
CA ILE A 88 -3.64 2.89 -3.41
C ILE A 88 -4.63 2.13 -4.29
N ALA A 89 -4.67 0.79 -4.19
CA ALA A 89 -5.44 -0.06 -5.07
C ALA A 89 -6.76 -0.49 -4.42
N ARG A 90 -6.73 -1.47 -3.51
CA ARG A 90 -7.89 -1.99 -2.79
C ARG A 90 -7.46 -2.43 -1.40
N GLY A 91 -8.26 -2.09 -0.38
CA GLY A 91 -7.91 -2.37 1.01
C GLY A 91 -7.72 -3.85 1.30
N ALA A 92 -8.61 -4.71 0.80
CA ALA A 92 -8.59 -6.16 1.03
C ALA A 92 -7.41 -6.91 0.38
N LEU A 93 -6.48 -6.22 -0.30
CA LEU A 93 -5.18 -6.79 -0.68
C LEU A 93 -4.27 -7.01 0.54
N ILE A 94 -4.51 -6.25 1.62
CA ILE A 94 -3.77 -6.31 2.87
C ILE A 94 -4.70 -6.86 3.96
N ASP A 95 -4.22 -7.84 4.71
CA ASP A 95 -4.77 -8.21 6.00
C ASP A 95 -4.44 -7.10 7.01
N THR A 96 -5.47 -6.36 7.42
CA THR A 96 -5.33 -5.15 8.23
C THR A 96 -4.81 -5.45 9.63
N GLU A 97 -5.22 -6.56 10.24
CA GLU A 97 -4.75 -6.96 11.57
C GLU A 97 -3.26 -7.30 11.50
N ALA A 98 -2.86 -8.08 10.49
CA ALA A 98 -1.46 -8.42 10.29
C ALA A 98 -0.59 -7.18 10.02
N LEU A 99 -1.10 -6.18 9.32
CA LEU A 99 -0.38 -4.93 9.08
C LEU A 99 -0.17 -4.15 10.38
N ILE A 100 -1.20 -4.02 11.22
CA ILE A 100 -1.12 -3.37 12.53
C ILE A 100 -0.04 -4.05 13.39
N ASP A 101 -0.09 -5.38 13.49
CA ASP A 101 0.88 -6.15 14.28
C ASP A 101 2.31 -5.97 13.76
N ALA A 102 2.50 -5.96 12.43
CA ALA A 102 3.80 -5.75 11.80
C ALA A 102 4.35 -4.33 12.06
N LEU A 103 3.48 -3.31 12.11
CA LEU A 103 3.87 -1.94 12.42
C LEU A 103 4.20 -1.76 13.90
N GLU A 104 3.40 -2.32 14.80
CA GLU A 104 3.63 -2.28 16.25
C GLU A 104 4.92 -3.01 16.65
N SER A 105 5.22 -4.13 15.99
CA SER A 105 6.43 -4.92 16.25
C SER A 105 7.69 -4.41 15.52
N GLY A 106 7.56 -3.40 14.65
CA GLY A 106 8.66 -2.88 13.85
C GLY A 106 9.19 -3.86 12.80
N GLU A 107 8.33 -4.74 12.31
CA GLU A 107 8.63 -5.64 11.19
C GLU A 107 8.76 -4.86 9.87
N ILE A 108 8.05 -3.74 9.75
CA ILE A 108 8.21 -2.74 8.69
C ILE A 108 8.26 -1.33 9.26
N ALA A 109 8.80 -0.37 8.50
CA ALA A 109 9.03 1.00 8.98
C ALA A 109 7.77 1.86 8.97
N GLY A 110 6.81 1.57 8.09
CA GLY A 110 5.59 2.35 7.97
C GLY A 110 4.73 1.95 6.77
N ALA A 111 3.55 2.56 6.67
CA ALA A 111 2.62 2.31 5.58
C ALA A 111 1.91 3.60 5.11
N ALA A 112 1.63 3.69 3.81
CA ALA A 112 0.77 4.71 3.24
C ALA A 112 -0.45 4.04 2.58
N LEU A 113 -1.64 4.31 3.09
CA LEU A 113 -2.87 3.63 2.73
C LEU A 113 -3.90 4.64 2.23
N ASP A 114 -4.39 4.46 1.00
CA ASP A 114 -5.53 5.23 0.48
C ASP A 114 -6.84 4.42 0.50
N THR A 115 -6.74 3.12 0.72
CA THR A 115 -7.86 2.17 0.76
C THR A 115 -7.73 1.28 1.99
N PHE A 116 -8.84 0.80 2.56
CA PHE A 116 -8.86 -0.08 3.74
C PHE A 116 -9.91 -1.18 3.59
N GLU A 117 -9.78 -2.31 4.29
CA GLU A 117 -10.60 -3.50 3.99
C GLU A 117 -12.11 -3.25 4.18
N ASN A 118 -12.50 -2.49 5.21
CA ASN A 118 -13.89 -2.22 5.58
C ASN A 118 -14.38 -0.82 5.17
N GLU A 119 -14.26 -0.42 3.89
CA GLU A 119 -14.57 0.94 3.37
C GLU A 119 -16.01 1.46 3.55
N THR A 120 -16.86 0.79 4.33
CA THR A 120 -18.23 1.22 4.68
C THR A 120 -18.34 2.64 5.24
N VAL A 121 -17.21 3.21 5.65
CA VAL A 121 -17.11 4.53 6.28
C VAL A 121 -16.76 5.66 5.30
N ILE A 122 -16.22 5.34 4.11
CA ILE A 122 -15.61 6.34 3.20
C ILE A 122 -16.63 7.30 2.57
N ASN A 123 -17.91 6.90 2.51
CA ASN A 123 -18.99 7.73 1.95
C ASN A 123 -19.89 8.38 3.01
N LYS A 124 -19.49 8.35 4.30
CA LYS A 124 -20.27 8.97 5.38
C LYS A 124 -19.54 10.21 5.91
N ASN A 125 -20.26 11.31 6.07
CA ASN A 125 -19.77 12.44 6.84
C ASN A 125 -19.76 12.01 8.31
N LEU A 126 -18.57 11.75 8.85
CA LEU A 126 -18.37 11.36 10.24
C LEU A 126 -17.96 12.52 11.14
N SER A 127 -18.08 13.78 10.70
CA SER A 127 -17.80 14.92 11.56
C SER A 127 -18.65 14.82 12.83
N GLY A 128 -18.00 14.55 13.97
CA GLY A 128 -18.65 14.35 15.27
C GLY A 128 -19.21 12.95 15.53
N GLN A 129 -18.88 11.92 14.73
CA GLN A 129 -19.28 10.53 14.96
C GLN A 129 -18.04 9.66 15.23
N SER A 130 -18.15 8.73 16.18
CA SER A 130 -17.11 7.75 16.44
C SER A 130 -16.93 6.85 15.22
N LEU A 131 -15.68 6.55 14.87
CA LEU A 131 -15.36 5.51 13.91
C LEU A 131 -15.67 4.16 14.58
N ASN A 132 -16.78 3.52 14.21
CA ASN A 132 -17.10 2.17 14.73
C ASN A 132 -16.21 1.08 14.09
N ASP A 133 -14.91 1.34 13.94
CA ASP A 133 -13.92 0.41 13.39
C ASP A 133 -12.60 0.55 14.19
N PRO A 134 -12.37 -0.35 15.17
CA PRO A 134 -11.19 -0.29 16.03
C PRO A 134 -9.86 -0.43 15.28
N LEU A 135 -9.84 -1.13 14.15
CA LEU A 135 -8.61 -1.32 13.37
C LEU A 135 -8.26 -0.03 12.63
N LEU A 136 -9.26 0.65 12.08
CA LEU A 136 -9.10 1.94 11.44
C LEU A 136 -8.65 3.02 12.45
N GLU A 137 -9.25 3.05 13.64
CA GLU A 137 -8.84 3.96 14.72
C GLU A 137 -7.38 3.75 15.12
N LYS A 138 -6.94 2.49 15.24
CA LYS A 138 -5.54 2.16 15.50
C LYS A 138 -4.61 2.69 14.41
N LEU A 139 -4.92 2.43 13.14
CA LEU A 139 -4.09 2.89 12.02
C LEU A 139 -3.99 4.42 11.96
N ILE A 140 -5.06 5.15 12.25
CA ILE A 140 -5.07 6.62 12.30
C ILE A 140 -4.18 7.15 13.43
N ALA A 141 -4.09 6.42 14.54
CA ALA A 141 -3.31 6.81 15.71
C ALA A 141 -1.81 6.51 15.58
N MET A 142 -1.37 5.75 14.57
CA MET A 142 0.03 5.38 14.37
C MET A 142 0.80 6.47 13.61
N ASP A 143 1.87 6.99 14.21
CA ASP A 143 2.72 8.03 13.60
C ASP A 143 3.41 7.55 12.31
N GLN A 144 3.71 6.25 12.20
CA GLN A 144 4.32 5.67 11.00
C GLN A 144 3.32 5.29 9.89
N VAL A 145 2.04 5.68 10.03
CA VAL A 145 0.99 5.41 9.04
C VAL A 145 0.45 6.71 8.47
N LEU A 146 0.48 6.83 7.14
CA LEU A 146 -0.23 7.88 6.41
C LEU A 146 -1.51 7.29 5.81
N LEU A 147 -2.66 7.70 6.34
CA LEU A 147 -3.96 7.28 5.81
C LEU A 147 -4.64 8.43 5.07
N THR A 148 -5.09 8.19 3.84
CA THR A 148 -5.93 9.10 3.08
C THR A 148 -7.25 8.43 2.67
N PRO A 149 -8.40 9.13 2.69
CA PRO A 149 -9.70 8.49 2.47
C PRO A 149 -10.02 8.39 0.96
N HIS A 150 -9.43 7.41 0.26
CA HIS A 150 -9.73 7.05 -1.12
C HIS A 150 -9.69 8.26 -2.08
N VAL A 151 -8.66 9.09 -1.95
CA VAL A 151 -8.47 10.32 -2.73
C VAL A 151 -7.59 10.12 -3.96
N GLY A 152 -6.97 8.94 -4.14
CA GLY A 152 -6.13 8.61 -5.29
C GLY A 152 -6.83 8.73 -6.65
N PHE A 153 -8.17 8.76 -6.65
CA PHE A 153 -9.01 9.01 -7.83
C PHE A 153 -9.70 10.39 -7.85
N SER A 154 -9.61 11.21 -6.78
CA SER A 154 -10.38 12.45 -6.68
C SER A 154 -9.61 13.67 -7.21
N PRO A 155 -10.12 14.42 -8.20
CA PRO A 155 -9.51 15.68 -8.66
C PRO A 155 -9.62 16.82 -7.62
N LYS A 156 -10.21 16.57 -6.44
CA LYS A 156 -10.24 17.50 -5.31
C LYS A 156 -9.79 16.76 -4.04
N PRO A 157 -8.77 17.26 -3.31
CA PRO A 157 -8.35 16.62 -2.07
C PRO A 157 -9.47 16.67 -1.04
N ARG A 158 -9.91 15.50 -0.57
CA ARG A 158 -10.80 15.38 0.60
C ARG A 158 -9.93 14.99 1.79
N TYR A 159 -9.50 15.98 2.55
CA TYR A 159 -8.82 15.73 3.81
C TYR A 159 -9.86 15.25 4.83
N ALA A 160 -9.67 14.06 5.40
CA ALA A 160 -10.24 13.75 6.70
C ALA A 160 -9.33 14.44 7.73
N THR A 161 -9.52 15.75 7.92
CA THR A 161 -8.75 16.49 8.92
C THR A 161 -9.33 16.17 10.29
N SER A 162 -8.75 15.18 10.97
CA SER A 162 -8.74 15.18 12.43
C SER A 162 -7.75 16.26 12.86
N LEU A 163 -8.18 17.53 12.85
CA LEU A 163 -7.47 18.59 13.55
C LEU A 163 -7.64 18.31 15.05
N LYS A 164 -6.61 17.72 15.66
CA LYS A 164 -6.34 17.94 17.08
C LYS A 164 -6.04 19.43 17.23
N GLU A 165 -7.06 20.22 17.52
CA GLU A 165 -6.87 21.54 18.13
C GLU A 165 -6.76 21.34 19.64
N HIS A 166 -5.53 21.44 20.15
CA HIS A 166 -5.21 21.77 21.54
C HIS A 166 -4.25 22.95 21.53
#